data_AF-A0A934UG90-F1
#
_entry.id   AF-A0A934UG90-F1
#
_cell.length_a   1.000
_cell.length_b   1.000
_cell.length_c   1.000
_cell.angle_alpha   90.00
_cell.angle_beta   90.00
_cell.angle_gamma   90.00
#
_symmetry.space_group_name_H-M   'P 1'
#
loop_
_entity.id
_entity.type
_entity.pdbx_description
1 polymer ?
#
loop_
_entity_poly.entity_id
_entity_poly.type
_entity_poly.pdbx_seq_one_letter_code
_entity_poly.pdbx_strand_id
1 'polypeptide(L)'
;MGFGGSIRTCLGKYLTFSGRASRPEYWYFFLFALLVSLISGVIDWQFFTTVTHLETNATRTTTAISNSPVQRLAGLVLFLPHLAVAWRRMHDTGRSGWYVLLPTILATGALVILIFGIGAASHFHGGTLDRLLTGATLLIILPTVLILSVSPLIVLWWLTRPSQPGANRYGPNPHEVSQ
;
A
#
# COMPACT_ATOMS: atom_id res chain seq x y z
N MET A 1 -24.48 -2.76 -5.85
CA MET A 1 -23.95 -2.74 -4.47
C MET A 1 -23.69 -1.30 -4.07
N GLY A 2 -24.20 -0.85 -2.92
CA GLY A 2 -23.99 0.52 -2.42
C GLY A 2 -22.79 0.63 -1.46
N PHE A 3 -22.49 1.85 -1.02
CA PHE A 3 -21.39 2.15 -0.10
C PHE A 3 -21.47 1.35 1.21
N GLY A 4 -22.58 1.47 1.95
CA GLY A 4 -22.78 0.74 3.22
C GLY A 4 -22.78 -0.78 3.06
N GLY A 5 -23.35 -1.28 1.96
CA GLY A 5 -23.31 -2.71 1.63
C GLY A 5 -21.88 -3.23 1.44
N SER A 6 -21.02 -2.44 0.78
CA SER A 6 -19.62 -2.79 0.56
C SER A 6 -18.83 -2.88 1.86
N ILE A 7 -19.09 -1.97 2.81
CA ILE A 7 -18.48 -2.00 4.15
C ILE A 7 -18.89 -3.26 4.90
N ARG A 8 -20.21 -3.54 4.97
CA ARG A 8 -20.72 -4.73 5.66
C ARG A 8 -20.15 -6.02 5.06
N THR A 9 -20.09 -6.12 3.74
CA THR A 9 -19.56 -7.31 3.07
C THR A 9 -18.06 -7.48 3.30
N CYS A 10 -17.26 -6.42 3.21
CA CYS A 10 -15.81 -6.51 3.41
C CYS A 10 -15.44 -6.82 4.87
N LEU A 11 -16.14 -6.21 5.83
CA LEU A 11 -15.94 -6.51 7.25
C LEU A 11 -16.48 -7.90 7.63
N GLY A 12 -17.53 -8.39 6.98
CA GLY A 12 -17.99 -9.77 7.14
C GLY A 12 -17.05 -10.80 6.51
N LYS A 13 -16.41 -10.44 5.38
CA LYS A 13 -15.41 -11.24 4.66
C LYS A 13 -13.97 -10.85 5.02
N TYR A 14 -13.73 -10.59 6.30
CA TYR A 14 -12.51 -9.95 6.83
C TYR A 14 -11.20 -10.65 6.41
N LEU A 15 -11.19 -11.99 6.42
CA LEU A 15 -10.04 -12.83 6.02
C LEU A 15 -10.43 -13.85 4.92
N THR A 16 -11.42 -13.50 4.11
CA THR A 16 -11.87 -14.38 3.03
C THR A 16 -11.17 -14.02 1.73
N PHE A 17 -10.18 -14.84 1.35
CA PHE A 17 -9.41 -14.68 0.11
C PHE A 17 -9.97 -15.49 -1.08
N SER A 18 -11.03 -16.27 -0.86
CA SER A 18 -11.71 -17.02 -1.91
C SER A 18 -12.88 -16.24 -2.51
N GLY A 19 -13.28 -16.61 -3.73
CA GLY A 19 -14.35 -15.93 -4.45
C GLY A 19 -13.91 -14.69 -5.20
N ARG A 20 -14.90 -13.92 -5.65
CA ARG A 20 -14.76 -12.72 -6.49
C ARG A 20 -15.37 -11.51 -5.80
N ALA A 21 -14.77 -10.34 -6.01
CA ALA A 21 -15.29 -9.07 -5.54
C ALA A 21 -15.62 -8.16 -6.73
N SER A 22 -16.79 -7.53 -6.70
CA SER A 22 -17.22 -6.61 -7.74
C SER A 22 -16.41 -5.30 -7.69
N ARG A 23 -16.40 -4.52 -8.78
CA ARG A 23 -15.76 -3.19 -8.79
C ARG A 23 -16.29 -2.26 -7.68
N PRO A 24 -17.62 -2.10 -7.49
CA PRO A 24 -18.13 -1.22 -6.43
C PRO A 24 -17.77 -1.71 -5.03
N GLU A 25 -17.72 -3.04 -4.80
CA GLU A 25 -17.30 -3.62 -3.52
C GLU A 25 -15.88 -3.15 -3.14
N TYR A 26 -14.93 -3.25 -4.08
CA TYR A 26 -13.56 -2.82 -3.86
C TYR A 26 -13.45 -1.29 -3.70
N TRP A 27 -14.01 -0.51 -4.63
CA TRP A 27 -13.80 0.94 -4.66
C TRP A 27 -14.52 1.69 -3.54
N TYR A 28 -15.71 1.22 -3.12
CA TYR A 28 -16.37 1.80 -1.96
C TYR A 28 -15.67 1.42 -0.65
N PHE A 29 -15.11 0.22 -0.55
CA PHE A 29 -14.31 -0.14 0.62
C PHE A 29 -12.99 0.63 0.68
N PHE A 30 -12.33 0.83 -0.47
CA PHE A 30 -11.17 1.72 -0.58
C PHE A 30 -11.52 3.15 -0.15
N LEU A 31 -12.64 3.69 -0.63
CA LEU A 31 -13.11 5.02 -0.22
C LEU A 31 -13.40 5.08 1.29
N PHE A 32 -14.03 4.05 1.85
CA PHE A 32 -14.24 3.95 3.29
C PHE A 32 -12.92 3.96 4.07
N ALA A 33 -11.94 3.15 3.67
CA ALA A 33 -10.62 3.12 4.30
C ALA A 33 -9.88 4.47 4.17
N LEU A 34 -10.00 5.14 3.03
CA LEU A 34 -9.47 6.49 2.83
C LEU A 34 -10.10 7.49 3.80
N LEU A 35 -11.43 7.49 3.94
CA LEU A 35 -12.14 8.38 4.86
C LEU A 35 -11.75 8.11 6.31
N VAL A 36 -11.66 6.84 6.73
CA VAL A 36 -11.19 6.47 8.08
C VAL A 36 -9.77 6.97 8.30
N SER A 37 -8.88 6.85 7.32
CA SER A 37 -7.50 7.34 7.41
C SER A 37 -7.44 8.87 7.57
N LEU A 38 -8.23 9.63 6.80
CA LEU A 38 -8.31 11.08 6.90
C LEU A 38 -8.83 11.53 8.27
N ILE A 39 -9.93 10.92 8.73
CA ILE A 39 -10.52 11.24 10.05
C ILE A 39 -9.53 10.91 11.17
N SER A 40 -8.87 9.75 11.10
CA SER A 40 -7.86 9.35 12.08
C SER A 40 -6.68 10.32 12.11
N GLY A 41 -6.23 10.79 10.95
CA GLY A 41 -5.16 11.78 10.83
C GLY A 41 -5.52 13.13 11.47
N VAL A 42 -6.77 13.59 11.31
CA VAL A 42 -7.25 14.81 11.99
C VAL A 42 -7.28 14.62 13.51
N ILE A 43 -7.74 13.46 14.00
CA ILE A 43 -7.73 13.13 15.43
C ILE A 43 -6.30 13.13 15.97
N ASP A 44 -5.37 12.47 15.27
CA ASP A 44 -3.97 12.42 15.66
C ASP A 44 -3.31 13.80 15.67
N TRP A 45 -3.64 14.65 14.69
CA TRP A 45 -3.18 16.03 14.67
C TRP A 45 -3.67 16.81 15.88
N GLN A 46 -4.96 16.70 16.20
CA GLN A 46 -5.60 17.49 17.25
C GLN A 46 -5.25 17.05 18.67
N PHE A 47 -5.13 15.74 18.90
CA PHE A 47 -5.03 15.17 20.24
C PHE A 47 -3.69 14.50 20.56
N PHE A 48 -2.92 14.12 19.54
CA PHE A 48 -1.70 13.32 19.69
C PHE A 48 -0.45 13.99 19.09
N THR A 49 -0.50 15.31 18.84
CA THR A 49 0.65 16.11 18.42
C THR A 49 1.28 16.79 19.63
N THR A 50 2.59 16.59 19.79
CA THR A 50 3.40 17.35 20.75
C THR A 50 4.06 18.52 20.03
N VAL A 51 3.81 19.73 20.52
CA VAL A 51 4.44 20.96 20.02
C VAL A 51 5.58 21.33 20.96
N THR A 52 6.80 21.37 20.42
CA THR A 52 8.00 21.80 21.16
C THR A 52 8.49 23.12 20.60
N HIS A 53 8.61 24.12 21.46
CA HIS A 53 9.22 25.41 21.14
C HIS A 53 10.67 25.40 21.63
N LEU A 54 11.60 25.53 20.69
CA LEU A 54 13.01 25.76 20.99
C LEU A 54 13.26 27.25 20.82
N GLU A 55 13.54 27.93 21.92
CA GLU A 55 13.90 29.33 21.93
C GLU A 55 15.41 29.44 22.12
N THR A 56 16.10 29.89 21.07
CA THR A 56 17.50 30.32 21.11
C THR A 56 17.52 31.84 21.10
N ASN A 57 18.58 32.47 21.62
CA ASN A 57 18.71 33.93 21.75
C ASN A 57 18.44 34.75 20.47
N ALA A 58 18.45 34.14 19.29
CA ALA A 58 18.18 34.78 18.00
C ALA A 58 16.99 34.17 17.21
N THR A 59 16.41 33.03 17.63
CA THR A 59 15.40 32.33 16.82
C THR A 59 14.49 31.44 17.67
N ARG A 60 13.18 31.51 17.43
CA ARG A 60 12.19 30.57 17.97
C ARG A 60 11.83 29.55 16.89
N THR A 61 12.26 28.30 17.08
CA THR A 61 11.88 27.19 16.23
C THR A 61 10.73 26.43 16.88
N THR A 62 9.59 26.33 16.18
CA THR A 62 8.46 25.51 16.64
C THR A 62 8.45 24.22 15.83
N THR A 63 8.54 23.09 16.52
CA THR A 63 8.46 21.75 15.92
C THR A 63 7.21 21.05 16.42
N ALA A 64 6.47 20.42 15.51
CA ALA A 64 5.29 19.64 15.83
C ALA A 64 5.53 18.19 15.41
N ILE A 65 5.47 17.26 16.34
CA ILE A 65 5.69 15.83 16.10
C ILE A 65 4.46 15.08 16.58
N SER A 66 3.89 14.22 15.74
CA SER A 66 2.76 13.35 16.08
C SER A 66 3.18 11.89 15.92
N ASN A 67 2.87 11.05 16.91
CA ASN A 67 3.14 9.60 16.87
C ASN A 67 2.07 8.83 16.08
N SER A 68 0.95 9.49 15.75
CA SER A 68 -0.18 8.98 14.96
C SER A 68 -0.79 7.64 15.44
N PRO A 69 -1.10 7.48 16.75
CA PRO A 69 -1.58 6.21 17.28
C PRO A 69 -2.92 5.75 16.70
N VAL A 70 -3.87 6.67 16.46
CA VAL A 70 -5.20 6.33 15.97
C VAL A 70 -5.12 5.85 14.52
N GLN A 71 -4.37 6.55 13.68
CA GLN A 71 -4.19 6.19 12.28
C GLN A 71 -3.48 4.83 12.14
N ARG A 72 -2.50 4.51 13.00
CA ARG A 72 -1.84 3.20 13.02
C ARG A 72 -2.82 2.09 13.37
N LEU A 73 -3.65 2.27 14.40
CA LEU A 73 -4.65 1.29 14.81
C LEU A 73 -5.70 1.07 13.72
N ALA A 74 -6.23 2.15 13.14
CA ALA A 74 -7.17 2.09 12.03
C ALA A 74 -6.56 1.36 10.82
N GLY A 75 -5.29 1.64 10.51
CA GLY A 75 -4.52 0.94 9.49
C GLY A 75 -4.45 -0.56 9.75
N LEU A 76 -4.10 -0.99 10.97
CA LEU A 76 -4.02 -2.41 11.33
C LEU A 76 -5.36 -3.14 11.18
N VAL A 77 -6.45 -2.53 11.64
CA VAL A 77 -7.80 -3.11 11.56
C VAL A 77 -8.28 -3.19 10.11
N LEU A 78 -8.00 -2.20 9.28
CA LEU A 78 -8.48 -2.17 7.90
C LEU A 78 -7.55 -2.84 6.90
N PHE A 79 -6.30 -3.13 7.28
CA PHE A 79 -5.31 -3.74 6.40
C PHE A 79 -5.77 -5.09 5.83
N LEU A 80 -6.17 -6.01 6.71
CA LEU A 80 -6.59 -7.36 6.34
C LEU A 80 -7.83 -7.39 5.44
N PRO A 81 -8.94 -6.72 5.76
CA PRO A 81 -10.11 -6.71 4.88
C PRO A 81 -9.84 -5.97 3.57
N HIS A 82 -8.98 -4.94 3.56
CA HIS A 82 -8.56 -4.26 2.33
C HIS A 82 -7.76 -5.20 1.42
N LEU A 83 -6.83 -5.96 2.00
CA LEU A 83 -6.08 -6.98 1.27
C LEU A 83 -7.00 -8.10 0.76
N ALA A 84 -7.93 -8.58 1.58
CA ALA A 84 -8.87 -9.63 1.20
C ALA A 84 -9.78 -9.22 0.03
N VAL A 85 -10.34 -7.99 0.05
CA VAL A 85 -11.15 -7.50 -1.08
C VAL A 85 -10.30 -7.26 -2.33
N ALA A 86 -9.07 -6.73 -2.20
CA ALA A 86 -8.15 -6.57 -3.33
C ALA A 86 -7.81 -7.94 -3.97
N TRP A 87 -7.57 -8.96 -3.15
CA TRP A 87 -7.30 -10.33 -3.58
C TRP A 87 -8.47 -10.92 -4.38
N ARG A 88 -9.69 -10.82 -3.84
CA ARG A 88 -10.93 -11.26 -4.51
C ARG A 88 -11.22 -10.44 -5.77
N ARG A 89 -10.83 -9.17 -5.79
CA ARG A 89 -10.95 -8.30 -6.97
C ARG A 89 -10.00 -8.73 -8.08
N MET A 90 -8.79 -9.18 -7.73
CA MET A 90 -7.84 -9.73 -8.69
C MET A 90 -8.38 -11.03 -9.32
N HIS A 91 -8.97 -11.91 -8.50
CA HIS A 91 -9.69 -13.10 -8.97
C HIS A 91 -10.82 -12.78 -9.94
N ASP A 92 -11.54 -11.67 -9.71
CA ASP A 92 -12.63 -11.24 -10.59
C ASP A 92 -12.18 -10.86 -12.00
N THR A 93 -10.90 -10.48 -12.16
CA THR A 93 -10.28 -10.24 -13.47
C THR A 93 -9.57 -11.47 -14.06
N GLY A 94 -9.78 -12.65 -13.48
CA GLY A 94 -9.19 -13.93 -13.89
C GLY A 94 -7.75 -14.16 -13.40
N ARG A 95 -7.19 -13.23 -12.62
CA ARG A 95 -5.78 -13.26 -12.17
C ARG A 95 -5.61 -13.95 -10.82
N SER A 96 -4.38 -14.31 -10.47
CA SER A 96 -4.02 -14.80 -9.14
C SER A 96 -4.06 -13.66 -8.12
N GLY A 97 -4.60 -13.86 -6.92
CA GLY A 97 -4.61 -12.81 -5.89
C GLY A 97 -3.21 -12.32 -5.48
N TRP A 98 -2.19 -13.16 -5.66
CA TRP A 98 -0.78 -12.81 -5.44
C TRP A 98 -0.31 -11.56 -6.22
N TYR A 99 -0.91 -11.25 -7.36
CA TYR A 99 -0.55 -10.05 -8.13
C TYR A 99 -0.81 -8.74 -7.36
N VAL A 100 -1.71 -8.73 -6.37
CA VAL A 100 -1.92 -7.58 -5.49
C VAL A 100 -0.67 -7.26 -4.67
N LEU A 101 0.13 -8.28 -4.33
CA LEU A 101 1.34 -8.14 -3.52
C LEU A 101 2.59 -7.78 -4.33
N LEU A 102 2.48 -7.75 -5.68
CA LEU A 102 3.61 -7.47 -6.56
C LEU A 102 4.39 -6.19 -6.17
N PRO A 103 3.75 -5.03 -5.91
CA PRO A 103 4.47 -3.82 -5.57
C PRO A 103 5.21 -3.96 -4.23
N THR A 104 4.59 -4.63 -3.26
CA THR A 104 5.17 -4.84 -1.92
C THR A 104 6.38 -5.78 -2.00
N ILE A 105 6.27 -6.90 -2.74
CA ILE A 105 7.37 -7.86 -2.90
C ILE A 105 8.57 -7.19 -3.58
N LEU A 106 8.33 -6.42 -4.64
CA LEU A 106 9.38 -5.68 -5.34
C LEU A 106 10.02 -4.61 -4.44
N ALA A 107 9.21 -3.87 -3.67
CA ALA A 107 9.70 -2.86 -2.74
C ALA A 107 10.55 -3.47 -1.63
N THR A 108 10.14 -4.60 -1.05
CA THR A 108 10.91 -5.32 -0.03
C THR A 108 12.23 -5.86 -0.60
N GLY A 109 12.21 -6.45 -1.80
CA GLY A 109 13.42 -6.90 -2.48
C GLY A 109 14.41 -5.77 -2.75
N ALA A 110 13.91 -4.64 -3.27
CA ALA A 110 14.71 -3.44 -3.50
C ALA A 110 15.30 -2.88 -2.20
N LEU A 111 14.52 -2.86 -1.11
CA LEU A 111 14.99 -2.39 0.20
C LEU A 111 16.13 -3.26 0.75
N VAL A 112 16.00 -4.59 0.67
CA VAL A 112 17.04 -5.53 1.13
C VAL A 112 18.33 -5.33 0.34
N ILE A 113 18.23 -5.20 -1.00
CA ILE A 113 19.39 -4.93 -1.86
C ILE A 113 20.03 -3.58 -1.51
N LEU A 114 19.23 -2.55 -1.25
CA LEU A 114 19.73 -1.23 -0.89
C LEU A 114 20.48 -1.25 0.45
N ILE A 115 19.91 -1.88 1.48
CA ILE A 115 20.55 -2.00 2.81
C ILE A 115 21.86 -2.77 2.69
N PHE A 116 21.86 -3.91 2.02
CA PHE A 116 23.07 -4.72 1.87
C PHE A 116 24.10 -4.05 0.96
N GLY A 117 23.67 -3.43 -0.13
CA GLY A 117 24.54 -2.75 -1.09
C GLY A 117 25.22 -1.52 -0.50
N ILE A 118 24.48 -0.67 0.21
CA ILE A 118 25.04 0.49 0.93
C ILE A 118 25.96 0.00 2.06
N GLY A 119 25.52 -0.99 2.83
CA GLY A 119 26.33 -1.57 3.90
C GLY A 119 27.65 -2.17 3.39
N ALA A 120 27.64 -2.86 2.26
CA ALA A 120 28.86 -3.37 1.63
C ALA A 120 29.76 -2.23 1.11
N ALA A 121 29.19 -1.23 0.44
CA ALA A 121 29.92 -0.07 -0.08
C ALA A 121 30.61 0.71 1.05
N SER A 122 29.95 0.88 2.20
CA SER A 122 30.53 1.57 3.36
C SER A 122 31.70 0.84 4.03
N HIS A 123 32.06 -0.38 3.60
CA HIS A 123 33.29 -1.05 4.07
C HIS A 123 34.49 -0.81 3.15
N PHE A 124 34.27 -0.36 1.91
CA PHE A 124 35.34 -0.10 0.94
C PHE A 124 35.71 1.39 0.95
N HIS A 125 36.54 1.83 1.89
CA HIS A 125 36.98 3.24 1.93
C HIS A 125 38.27 3.48 1.13
N GLY A 126 38.27 4.45 0.21
CA GLY A 126 39.48 5.20 -0.18
C GLY A 126 40.13 4.92 -1.54
N GLY A 127 39.50 4.17 -2.44
CA GLY A 127 40.09 3.83 -3.75
C GLY A 127 39.26 4.24 -4.97
N THR A 128 39.85 4.18 -6.17
CA THR A 128 39.14 4.35 -7.45
C THR A 128 37.98 3.35 -7.61
N LEU A 129 38.13 2.15 -7.05
CA LEU A 129 37.10 1.11 -7.01
C LEU A 129 35.85 1.52 -6.22
N ASP A 130 36.01 2.30 -5.14
CA ASP A 130 34.88 2.78 -4.32
C ASP A 130 33.98 3.75 -5.11
N ARG A 131 34.58 4.69 -5.86
CA ARG A 131 33.85 5.60 -6.75
C ARG A 131 33.14 4.86 -7.90
N LEU A 132 33.76 3.78 -8.41
CA LEU A 132 33.14 2.93 -9.44
C LEU A 132 31.96 2.12 -8.89
N LEU A 133 32.10 1.52 -7.71
CA LEU A 133 31.04 0.72 -7.07
C LEU A 133 29.86 1.60 -6.61
N THR A 134 30.16 2.77 -6.05
CA THR A 134 29.14 3.77 -5.70
C THR A 134 28.42 4.30 -6.95
N GLY A 135 29.15 4.59 -8.03
CA GLY A 135 28.59 4.99 -9.31
C GLY A 135 27.71 3.91 -9.96
N ALA A 136 28.13 2.64 -9.89
CA ALA A 136 27.35 1.50 -10.37
C ALA A 136 26.05 1.31 -9.58
N THR A 137 26.07 1.58 -8.28
CA THR A 137 24.86 1.53 -7.43
C THR A 137 23.82 2.55 -7.90
N LEU A 138 24.23 3.78 -8.23
CA LEU A 138 23.33 4.81 -8.78
C LEU A 138 22.70 4.39 -10.12
N LEU A 139 23.42 3.66 -10.96
CA LEU A 139 22.91 3.13 -12.24
C LEU A 139 21.82 2.05 -12.05
N ILE A 140 21.84 1.32 -10.93
CA ILE A 140 20.83 0.30 -10.58
C ILE A 140 19.60 0.94 -9.92
N ILE A 141 19.78 2.07 -9.22
CA ILE A 141 18.66 2.77 -8.54
C ILE A 141 17.63 3.27 -9.55
N LEU A 142 18.05 3.88 -10.67
CA LEU A 142 17.12 4.42 -11.67
C LEU A 142 16.14 3.36 -12.23
N PRO A 143 16.58 2.19 -12.75
CA PRO A 143 15.65 1.16 -13.20
C PRO A 143 14.87 0.54 -12.04
N THR A 144 15.44 0.46 -10.83
CA THR A 144 14.72 -0.03 -9.65
C THR A 144 13.55 0.90 -9.31
N VAL A 145 13.79 2.21 -9.22
CA VAL A 145 12.75 3.21 -8.96
C VAL A 145 11.68 3.19 -10.06
N LEU A 146 12.08 3.02 -11.32
CA LEU A 146 11.14 2.87 -12.42
C LEU A 146 10.24 1.64 -12.24
N ILE A 147 10.81 0.47 -11.93
CA ILE A 147 10.07 -0.78 -11.68
C ILE A 147 9.12 -0.61 -10.49
N LEU A 148 9.60 0.00 -9.39
CA LEU A 148 8.79 0.27 -8.20
C LEU A 148 7.65 1.26 -8.48
N SER A 149 7.85 2.21 -9.40
CA SER A 149 6.81 3.16 -9.79
C SER A 149 5.79 2.55 -10.74
N VAL A 150 6.23 1.69 -11.67
CA VAL A 150 5.36 1.05 -12.66
C VAL A 150 4.51 -0.08 -12.05
N SER A 151 5.07 -0.85 -11.12
CA SER A 151 4.37 -1.99 -10.51
C SER A 151 3.02 -1.66 -9.85
N PRO A 152 2.86 -0.61 -9.01
CA PRO A 152 1.56 -0.25 -8.45
C PRO A 152 0.60 0.27 -9.51
N LEU A 153 1.09 0.94 -10.58
CA LEU A 153 0.25 1.40 -11.68
C LEU A 153 -0.37 0.24 -12.45
N ILE A 154 0.40 -0.84 -12.66
CA ILE A 154 -0.12 -2.07 -13.29
C ILE A 154 -1.19 -2.73 -12.42
N VAL A 155 -0.95 -2.83 -11.10
CA VAL A 155 -1.94 -3.40 -10.17
C VAL A 155 -3.20 -2.54 -10.11
N LEU A 156 -3.05 -1.23 -10.03
CA LEU A 156 -4.16 -0.27 -10.07
C LEU A 156 -4.97 -0.40 -11.36
N TRP A 157 -4.27 -0.51 -12.50
CA TRP A 157 -4.90 -0.77 -13.79
C TRP A 157 -5.72 -2.06 -13.75
N TRP A 158 -5.19 -3.17 -13.22
CA TRP A 158 -5.95 -4.41 -13.06
C TRP A 158 -7.18 -4.26 -12.15
N LEU A 159 -7.07 -3.55 -11.04
CA LEU A 159 -8.18 -3.34 -10.10
C LEU A 159 -9.34 -2.52 -10.72
N THR A 160 -9.06 -1.70 -11.74
CA THR A 160 -10.10 -0.95 -12.48
C THR A 160 -10.73 -1.72 -13.65
N ARG A 161 -10.17 -2.85 -14.11
CA ARG A 161 -10.67 -3.61 -15.29
C ARG A 161 -12.09 -4.15 -15.13
N PRO A 162 -12.86 -4.40 -16.19
CA PRO A 162 -14.18 -5.02 -16.03
C PRO A 162 -14.07 -6.42 -15.46
N SER A 163 -15.12 -6.83 -14.75
CA SER A 163 -15.28 -8.20 -14.27
C SER A 163 -15.27 -9.15 -15.46
N GLN A 164 -14.61 -10.29 -15.32
CA GLN A 164 -14.63 -11.31 -16.38
C GLN A 164 -16.07 -11.81 -16.60
N PRO A 165 -16.61 -11.81 -17.83
CA PRO A 165 -17.94 -12.33 -18.10
C PRO A 165 -18.06 -13.81 -17.74
N GLY A 166 -19.22 -14.22 -17.22
CA GLY A 166 -19.49 -15.59 -16.82
C GLY A 166 -18.68 -16.08 -15.61
N ALA A 167 -18.73 -17.39 -15.38
CA ALA A 167 -17.97 -18.04 -14.33
C ALA A 167 -16.48 -18.14 -14.70
N ASN A 168 -15.62 -17.97 -13.70
CA ASN A 168 -14.20 -18.30 -13.82
C ASN A 168 -13.83 -19.31 -12.71
N ARG A 169 -12.55 -19.72 -12.66
CA ARG A 169 -12.07 -20.70 -11.66
C ARG A 169 -12.28 -20.30 -10.20
N TYR A 170 -12.60 -19.04 -9.92
CA TYR A 170 -12.83 -18.51 -8.58
C TYR A 170 -14.32 -18.32 -8.26
N GLY A 171 -15.22 -18.65 -9.19
CA GLY A 171 -16.66 -18.62 -8.98
C GLY A 171 -17.44 -17.80 -10.02
N PRO A 172 -18.78 -17.70 -9.82
CA PRO A 172 -19.67 -16.99 -10.73
C PRO A 172 -19.40 -15.49 -10.72
N ASN A 173 -19.79 -14.81 -11.80
CA ASN A 173 -19.64 -13.35 -11.93
C ASN A 173 -20.46 -12.62 -10.85
N PRO A 174 -19.85 -11.73 -10.04
CA PRO A 174 -20.56 -10.95 -9.02
C PRO A 174 -21.73 -10.11 -9.52
N HIS A 175 -21.81 -9.83 -10.82
CA HIS A 175 -22.92 -9.10 -11.44
C HIS A 175 -24.07 -9.99 -11.90
N GLU A 176 -23.83 -11.29 -12.05
CA GLU A 176 -24.81 -12.27 -12.57
C GLU A 176 -25.52 -13.03 -11.43
N VAL A 177 -24.98 -12.98 -10.21
CA VAL A 177 -25.58 -13.53 -8.99
C VAL A 177 -25.91 -12.40 -8.02
N SER A 178 -27.10 -12.45 -7.41
CA SER A 178 -27.47 -11.55 -6.32
C SER A 178 -26.57 -11.80 -5.11
N GLN A 179 -25.88 -10.75 -4.66
CA GLN A 179 -25.01 -10.73 -3.46
C GLN A 179 -25.81 -10.45 -2.19
#